data_AF-A0A1R2ALS3-F1
#
_entry.id   AF-A0A1R2ALS3-F1
#
_cell.length_a   1.000
_cell.length_b   1.000
_cell.length_c   1.000
_cell.angle_alpha   90.00
_cell.angle_beta   90.00
_cell.angle_gamma   90.00
#
_symmetry.space_group_name_H-M   'P 1'
#
loop_
_entity.id
_entity.type
_entity.pdbx_description
1 polymer ?
#
loop_
_entity_poly.entity_id
_entity_poly.type
_entity_poly.pdbx_seq_one_letter_code
_entity_poly.pdbx_strand_id
1 'polypeptide(L)'
;MSLSFVFYMLSLLGFSYGILLEFYIASDTTCWIVGPTSTGGNAVIHSAVSAWKTVITNADWIWDISGNTALGNGIVTKYFYIAGIPATGTFQVAADNTFTTYLNSVEANCKDTTGSTFSSSTPKSCNVISYLVSGLNKLVVNVQNTGADASVKFRLDVTSNI
;
A
#
# COMPACT_ATOMS: atom_id res chain seq x y z
N MET A 1 20.39 -26.13 -44.49
CA MET A 1 19.92 -25.53 -43.22
C MET A 1 18.47 -25.16 -43.41
N SER A 2 17.60 -25.94 -42.79
CA SER A 2 16.17 -26.03 -43.12
C SER A 2 15.39 -24.83 -42.60
N LEU A 3 14.40 -24.42 -43.39
CA LEU A 3 13.35 -23.46 -43.05
C LEU A 3 12.76 -23.69 -41.63
N SER A 4 12.79 -24.95 -41.15
CA SER A 4 12.39 -25.37 -39.80
C SER A 4 13.15 -24.71 -38.65
N PHE A 5 14.42 -24.34 -38.81
CA PHE A 5 15.19 -23.69 -37.73
C PHE A 5 14.75 -22.22 -37.53
N VAL A 6 14.36 -21.56 -38.63
CA VAL A 6 13.82 -20.18 -38.61
C VAL A 6 12.44 -20.16 -37.97
N PHE A 7 11.59 -21.15 -38.23
CA PHE A 7 10.28 -21.28 -37.56
C PHE A 7 10.42 -21.58 -36.05
N TYR A 8 11.40 -22.39 -35.64
CA TYR A 8 11.69 -22.62 -34.23
C TYR A 8 12.15 -21.33 -33.52
N MET A 9 13.05 -20.56 -34.13
CA MET A 9 13.50 -19.26 -33.60
C MET A 9 12.36 -18.22 -33.57
N LEU A 10 11.50 -18.17 -34.59
CA LEU A 10 10.31 -17.29 -34.57
C LEU A 10 9.30 -17.70 -33.50
N SER A 11 9.12 -19.01 -33.25
CA SER A 11 8.24 -19.51 -32.18
C SER A 11 8.78 -19.21 -30.77
N LEU A 12 10.11 -19.19 -30.61
CA LEU A 12 10.79 -18.79 -29.38
C LEU A 12 10.75 -17.27 -29.16
N LEU A 13 10.73 -16.48 -30.23
CA LEU A 13 10.56 -15.02 -30.18
C LEU A 13 9.08 -14.60 -30.01
N GLY A 14 8.13 -15.47 -30.31
CA GLY A 14 6.69 -15.20 -30.23
C GLY A 14 6.08 -15.29 -28.82
N PHE A 15 6.85 -15.72 -27.81
CA PHE A 15 6.38 -15.90 -26.42
C PHE A 15 7.04 -14.96 -25.40
N SER A 16 7.77 -13.92 -25.84
CA SER A 16 8.46 -13.00 -24.91
C SER A 16 7.67 -11.74 -24.53
N TYR A 17 6.48 -11.53 -25.09
CA TYR A 17 5.62 -10.39 -24.72
C TYR A 17 4.58 -10.83 -23.70
N GLY A 18 5.00 -10.98 -22.43
CA GLY A 18 4.07 -11.06 -21.31
C GLY A 18 3.23 -9.78 -21.24
N ILE A 19 1.96 -9.90 -20.84
CA ILE A 19 1.12 -8.72 -20.61
C ILE A 19 1.59 -8.08 -19.31
N LEU A 20 2.15 -6.88 -19.40
CA LEU A 20 2.49 -6.08 -18.23
C LEU A 20 1.25 -5.37 -17.72
N LEU A 21 0.81 -5.73 -16.53
CA LEU A 21 -0.27 -5.05 -15.82
C LEU A 21 0.33 -4.05 -14.85
N GLU A 22 -0.20 -2.83 -14.83
CA GLU A 22 0.12 -1.79 -13.86
C GLU A 22 -1.16 -1.36 -13.13
N PHE A 23 -1.10 -1.32 -11.81
CA PHE A 23 -2.23 -0.92 -10.97
C PHE A 23 -1.74 -0.41 -9.62
N TYR A 24 -2.65 0.22 -8.87
CA TYR A 24 -2.35 0.71 -7.54
C TYR A 24 -3.41 0.30 -6.51
N ILE A 25 -2.98 0.24 -5.26
CA ILE A 25 -3.83 0.03 -4.09
C ILE A 25 -3.64 1.25 -3.19
N ALA A 26 -4.71 1.97 -2.91
CA ALA A 26 -4.65 3.20 -2.11
C ALA A 26 -5.51 3.12 -0.85
N SER A 27 -5.19 4.01 0.09
CA SER A 27 -6.05 4.31 1.24
C SER A 27 -7.30 5.04 0.77
N ASP A 28 -8.46 4.44 1.05
CA ASP A 28 -9.79 4.94 0.72
C ASP A 28 -10.82 4.30 1.69
N THR A 29 -12.12 4.52 1.43
CA THR A 29 -13.20 4.00 2.28
C THR A 29 -13.45 2.49 2.13
N THR A 30 -12.74 1.80 1.23
CA THR A 30 -12.81 0.32 1.12
C THR A 30 -11.78 -0.36 2.03
N CYS A 31 -10.93 0.40 2.72
CA CYS A 31 -10.03 -0.12 3.73
C CYS A 31 -10.83 -0.58 4.96
N TRP A 32 -10.54 -1.77 5.47
CA TRP A 32 -11.04 -2.19 6.78
C TRP A 32 -10.14 -1.62 7.86
N ILE A 33 -10.71 -1.05 8.92
CA ILE A 33 -9.95 -0.52 10.06
C ILE A 33 -10.54 -1.01 11.38
N VAL A 34 -9.65 -1.42 12.29
CA VAL A 34 -9.94 -1.54 13.72
C VAL A 34 -9.18 -0.42 14.40
N GLY A 35 -9.90 0.51 15.03
CA GLY A 35 -9.32 1.72 15.60
C GLY A 35 -9.19 1.69 17.12
N PRO A 36 -8.65 2.74 17.73
CA PRO A 36 -8.54 2.85 19.19
C PRO A 36 -9.90 2.77 19.91
N THR A 37 -10.98 3.20 19.25
CA THR A 37 -12.34 3.22 19.81
C THR A 37 -13.37 2.47 18.96
N SER A 38 -12.94 1.89 17.84
CA SER A 38 -13.79 1.13 16.92
C SER A 38 -13.41 -0.35 16.89
N THR A 39 -14.41 -1.23 16.99
CA THR A 39 -14.23 -2.69 16.95
C THR A 39 -14.05 -3.24 15.53
N GLY A 40 -14.08 -2.39 14.50
CA GLY A 40 -13.96 -2.82 13.11
C GLY A 40 -15.02 -2.19 12.20
N GLY A 41 -14.60 -1.72 11.04
CA GLY A 41 -15.49 -1.20 10.00
C GLY A 41 -14.74 -0.72 8.78
N ASN A 42 -15.46 -0.12 7.84
CA ASN A 42 -14.85 0.62 6.74
C ASN A 42 -14.22 1.91 7.29
N ALA A 43 -13.03 2.24 6.79
CA ALA A 43 -12.37 3.48 7.14
C ALA A 43 -13.15 4.68 6.60
N VAL A 44 -13.08 5.78 7.32
CA VAL A 44 -13.68 7.05 6.91
C VAL A 44 -12.59 7.99 6.41
N ILE A 45 -12.93 8.82 5.42
CA ILE A 45 -12.03 9.91 4.99
C ILE A 45 -11.93 10.91 6.14
N HIS A 46 -10.71 11.16 6.57
CA HIS A 46 -10.42 12.19 7.54
C HIS A 46 -10.20 13.52 6.81
N SER A 47 -10.90 14.56 7.22
CA SER A 47 -10.61 15.92 6.77
C SER A 47 -9.16 16.26 7.11
N ALA A 48 -8.34 16.56 6.09
CA ALA A 48 -6.95 16.89 6.33
C ALA A 48 -6.84 18.12 7.25
N VAL A 49 -6.04 18.03 8.30
CA VAL A 49 -5.70 19.17 9.15
C VAL A 49 -4.50 19.92 8.57
N SER A 50 -4.36 21.20 8.91
CA SER A 50 -3.34 22.08 8.29
C SER A 50 -1.90 21.60 8.46
N ALA A 51 -1.63 20.76 9.45
CA ALA A 51 -0.32 20.16 9.68
C ALA A 51 0.01 19.00 8.71
N TRP A 52 -0.99 18.39 8.09
CA TRP A 52 -0.82 17.24 7.18
C TRP A 52 -0.50 17.73 5.77
N LYS A 53 0.78 17.62 5.41
CA LYS A 53 1.35 18.15 4.16
C LYS A 53 1.70 17.06 3.14
N THR A 54 1.67 15.79 3.54
CA THR A 54 2.13 14.70 2.66
C THR A 54 1.24 14.51 1.46
N VAL A 55 1.86 14.53 0.29
CA VAL A 55 1.17 14.29 -0.97
C VAL A 55 1.43 12.86 -1.43
N ILE A 56 0.37 12.06 -1.47
CA ILE A 56 0.31 10.75 -2.13
C ILE A 56 -0.88 10.81 -3.08
N THR A 57 -0.62 10.76 -4.38
CA THR A 57 -1.64 10.93 -5.42
C THR A 57 -2.60 9.74 -5.46
N ASN A 58 -3.90 9.99 -5.65
CA ASN A 58 -4.97 8.98 -5.68
C ASN A 58 -5.11 8.20 -4.36
N ALA A 59 -4.84 8.86 -3.23
CA ALA A 59 -5.04 8.31 -1.90
C ALA A 59 -5.65 9.37 -0.99
N ASP A 60 -6.40 8.92 0.01
CA ASP A 60 -7.03 9.77 1.01
C ASP A 60 -6.42 9.53 2.40
N TRP A 61 -6.42 10.56 3.23
CA TRP A 61 -6.21 10.40 4.67
C TRP A 61 -7.43 9.67 5.23
N ILE A 62 -7.22 8.51 5.84
CA ILE A 62 -8.30 7.69 6.40
C ILE A 62 -8.08 7.41 7.88
N TRP A 63 -9.17 7.21 8.62
CA TRP A 63 -9.12 6.79 10.02
C TRP A 63 -10.37 5.98 10.41
N ASP A 64 -10.48 5.59 11.68
CA ASP A 64 -11.64 4.83 12.19
C ASP A 64 -12.87 5.72 12.34
N ILE A 65 -12.68 6.92 12.87
CA ILE A 65 -13.69 7.96 13.07
C ILE A 65 -13.01 9.31 12.79
N SER A 66 -13.65 10.19 12.03
CA SER A 66 -13.10 11.52 11.73
C SER A 66 -12.98 12.37 13.00
N GLY A 67 -11.81 12.96 13.25
CA GLY A 67 -11.51 13.77 14.43
C GLY A 67 -11.30 12.98 15.72
N ASN A 68 -11.14 11.65 15.63
CA ASN A 68 -10.89 10.82 16.80
C ASN A 68 -9.46 10.99 17.31
N THR A 69 -9.33 11.49 18.53
CA THR A 69 -8.04 11.78 19.17
C THR A 69 -7.63 10.74 20.21
N ALA A 70 -8.36 9.62 20.29
CA ALA A 70 -8.10 8.57 21.26
C ALA A 70 -6.73 7.92 21.06
N LEU A 71 -6.03 7.73 22.18
CA LEU A 71 -4.75 7.04 22.24
C LEU A 71 -4.91 5.56 21.91
N GLY A 72 -4.00 5.00 21.11
CA GLY A 72 -4.00 3.58 20.80
C GLY A 72 -3.58 3.29 19.37
N ASN A 73 -3.84 2.06 18.94
CA ASN A 73 -3.52 1.60 17.60
C ASN A 73 -4.73 1.64 16.67
N GLY A 74 -4.51 2.10 15.44
CA GLY A 74 -5.39 1.89 14.30
C GLY A 74 -4.76 0.88 13.35
N ILE A 75 -5.41 -0.26 13.15
CA ILE A 75 -4.96 -1.32 12.25
C ILE A 75 -5.78 -1.25 10.97
N VAL A 76 -5.18 -0.72 9.90
CA VAL A 76 -5.79 -0.66 8.58
C VAL A 76 -5.40 -1.89 7.77
N THR A 77 -6.38 -2.55 7.17
CA THR A 77 -6.21 -3.74 6.33
C THR A 77 -6.82 -3.52 4.95
N LYS A 78 -6.09 -3.90 3.91
CA LYS A 78 -6.58 -3.96 2.52
C LYS A 78 -6.15 -5.24 1.84
N TYR A 79 -7.12 -5.94 1.27
CA TYR A 79 -6.88 -7.10 0.41
C TYR A 79 -6.86 -6.67 -1.05
N PHE A 80 -6.00 -7.29 -1.83
CA PHE A 80 -5.89 -7.03 -3.27
C PHE A 80 -5.35 -8.27 -3.99
N TYR A 81 -5.61 -8.37 -5.29
CA TYR A 81 -5.18 -9.50 -6.09
C TYR A 81 -4.12 -9.06 -7.11
N ILE A 82 -3.03 -9.81 -7.22
CA ILE A 82 -2.02 -9.63 -8.26
C ILE A 82 -2.14 -10.76 -9.27
N ALA A 83 -2.52 -10.45 -10.50
CA ALA A 83 -2.50 -11.42 -11.59
C ALA A 83 -1.09 -11.56 -12.15
N GLY A 84 -0.61 -12.80 -12.32
CA GLY A 84 0.74 -13.07 -12.81
C GLY A 84 1.82 -12.89 -11.72
N ILE A 85 3.08 -12.77 -12.15
CA ILE A 85 4.24 -12.64 -11.28
C ILE A 85 4.50 -11.15 -11.00
N PRO A 86 4.53 -10.70 -9.73
CA PRO A 86 4.95 -9.34 -9.39
C PRO A 86 6.32 -9.02 -9.97
N ALA A 87 6.44 -7.89 -10.68
CA ALA A 87 7.68 -7.39 -11.27
C ALA A 87 8.21 -6.17 -10.50
N THR A 88 7.32 -5.29 -10.01
CA THR A 88 7.69 -4.16 -9.15
C THR A 88 6.67 -3.95 -8.04
N GLY A 89 7.09 -3.27 -6.97
CA GLY A 89 6.25 -2.92 -5.84
C GLY A 89 6.82 -1.74 -5.08
N THR A 90 6.21 -0.55 -5.22
CA THR A 90 6.60 0.66 -4.51
C THR A 90 5.49 1.08 -3.56
N PHE A 91 5.77 1.06 -2.26
CA PHE A 91 4.83 1.48 -1.24
C PHE A 91 5.17 2.88 -0.71
N GLN A 92 4.22 3.79 -0.85
CA GLN A 92 4.26 5.14 -0.29
C GLN A 92 3.29 5.21 0.88
N VAL A 93 3.74 5.77 2.00
CA VAL A 93 2.92 5.87 3.22
C VAL A 93 3.35 7.05 4.09
N ALA A 94 2.36 7.64 4.74
CA ALA A 94 2.52 8.60 5.82
C ALA A 94 1.44 8.36 6.87
N ALA A 95 1.76 8.63 8.13
CA ALA A 95 0.79 8.56 9.21
C ALA A 95 1.00 9.71 10.20
N ASP A 96 -0.04 9.96 10.97
CA ASP A 96 0.00 10.72 12.20
C ASP A 96 -0.45 9.77 13.33
N ASN A 97 0.43 9.24 14.19
CA ASN A 97 1.87 9.51 14.30
C ASN A 97 2.74 8.44 13.61
N THR A 98 3.08 7.35 14.31
CA THR A 98 4.03 6.33 13.81
C THR A 98 3.29 5.17 13.14
N PHE A 99 3.98 4.42 12.28
CA PHE A 99 3.38 3.25 11.65
C PHE A 99 4.36 2.10 11.41
N THR A 100 3.83 0.89 11.34
CA THR A 100 4.52 -0.30 10.84
C THR A 100 3.67 -0.99 9.78
N THR A 101 4.29 -1.37 8.66
CA THR A 101 3.59 -2.00 7.53
C THR A 101 3.86 -3.50 7.50
N TYR A 102 2.85 -4.28 7.15
CA TYR A 102 2.96 -5.72 6.90
C TYR A 102 2.36 -6.05 5.55
N LEU A 103 3.04 -6.91 4.79
CA LEU A 103 2.53 -7.52 3.57
C LEU A 103 2.55 -9.03 3.74
N ASN A 104 1.40 -9.67 3.52
CA ASN A 104 1.22 -11.10 3.68
C ASN A 104 1.67 -11.63 5.06
N SER A 105 1.40 -10.84 6.10
CA SER A 105 1.75 -11.10 7.51
C SER A 105 3.24 -11.04 7.83
N VAL A 106 4.08 -10.56 6.90
CA VAL A 106 5.49 -10.27 7.13
C VAL A 106 5.66 -8.76 7.31
N GLU A 107 6.41 -8.32 8.32
CA GLU A 107 6.78 -6.91 8.46
C GLU A 107 7.56 -6.46 7.22
N ALA A 108 6.93 -5.60 6.41
CA ALA A 108 7.62 -4.93 5.33
C ALA A 108 8.58 -3.94 5.98
N ASN A 109 9.81 -3.82 5.47
CA ASN A 109 10.80 -2.84 5.96
C ASN A 109 10.41 -1.38 5.60
N CYS A 110 9.18 -0.99 5.95
CA CYS A 110 8.53 0.27 5.68
C CYS A 110 7.74 0.69 6.91
N LYS A 111 8.42 1.40 7.81
CA LYS A 111 7.90 1.88 9.09
C LYS A 111 8.41 3.26 9.41
N ASP A 112 7.64 4.04 10.15
CA ASP A 112 8.07 5.30 10.73
C ASP A 112 8.03 5.18 12.26
N THR A 113 9.14 5.51 12.91
CA THR A 113 9.28 5.52 14.37
C THR A 113 9.47 6.94 14.92
N THR A 114 9.58 7.96 14.06
CA THR A 114 9.71 9.36 14.48
C THR A 114 8.36 10.05 14.56
N GLY A 115 7.36 9.56 13.81
CA GLY A 115 5.98 10.02 13.88
C GLY A 115 5.77 11.37 13.23
N SER A 116 6.58 11.69 12.22
CA SER A 116 6.60 13.02 11.58
C SER A 116 6.26 12.96 10.09
N THR A 117 5.98 11.77 9.56
CA THR A 117 5.75 11.59 8.12
C THR A 117 4.59 12.44 7.60
N PHE A 118 3.51 12.62 8.36
CA PHE A 118 2.38 13.49 7.98
C PHE A 118 2.76 14.94 7.66
N SER A 119 3.81 15.46 8.30
CA SER A 119 4.23 16.87 8.19
C SER A 119 5.19 17.13 7.04
N SER A 120 5.77 16.05 6.49
CA SER A 120 6.62 16.09 5.31
C SER A 120 5.78 16.23 4.04
N SER A 121 6.24 17.00 3.06
CA SER A 121 5.62 17.03 1.73
C SER A 121 5.83 15.71 0.97
N THR A 122 6.90 14.98 1.28
CA THR A 122 7.25 13.70 0.66
C THR A 122 6.86 12.53 1.57
N PRO A 123 6.21 11.48 1.03
CA PRO A 123 5.90 10.28 1.80
C PRO A 123 7.14 9.44 2.06
N LYS A 124 7.05 8.55 3.04
CA LYS A 124 8.02 7.44 3.12
C LYS A 124 7.75 6.51 1.95
N SER A 125 8.79 6.22 1.17
CA SER A 125 8.72 5.35 -0.01
C SER A 125 9.64 4.13 0.17
N CYS A 126 9.12 2.95 -0.10
CA CYS A 126 9.79 1.68 0.15
C CYS A 126 9.60 0.73 -1.04
N ASN A 127 10.66 0.01 -1.42
CA ASN A 127 10.52 -1.13 -2.32
C ASN A 127 10.01 -2.33 -1.51
N VAL A 128 8.88 -2.90 -1.93
CA VAL A 128 8.19 -4.00 -1.24
C VAL A 128 8.01 -5.24 -2.11
N ILE A 129 8.66 -5.31 -3.27
CA ILE A 129 8.48 -6.41 -4.22
C ILE A 129 8.68 -7.80 -3.60
N SER A 130 9.65 -7.95 -2.70
CA SER A 130 9.98 -9.22 -2.04
C SER A 130 8.87 -9.74 -1.11
N TYR A 131 7.87 -8.92 -0.79
CA TYR A 131 6.74 -9.29 0.07
C TYR A 131 5.46 -9.58 -0.73
N LEU A 132 5.46 -9.31 -2.04
CA LEU A 132 4.31 -9.53 -2.91
C LEU A 132 4.32 -10.94 -3.47
N VAL A 133 3.13 -11.53 -3.61
CA VAL A 133 2.94 -12.86 -4.20
C VAL A 133 1.95 -12.79 -5.35
N SER A 134 2.01 -13.76 -6.26
CA SER A 134 0.91 -13.97 -7.21
C SER A 134 -0.35 -14.37 -6.44
N GLY A 135 -1.50 -13.84 -6.85
CA GLY A 135 -2.78 -14.11 -6.21
C GLY A 135 -3.18 -13.11 -5.13
N LEU A 136 -3.88 -13.58 -4.09
CA LEU A 136 -4.42 -12.73 -3.03
C LEU A 136 -3.30 -12.26 -2.09
N ASN A 137 -3.18 -10.95 -1.94
CA ASN A 137 -2.27 -10.27 -1.03
C ASN A 137 -3.04 -9.54 0.06
N LYS A 138 -2.41 -9.39 1.23
CA LYS A 138 -2.93 -8.64 2.37
C LYS A 138 -1.93 -7.55 2.77
N LEU A 139 -2.31 -6.29 2.64
CA LEU A 139 -1.61 -5.14 3.18
C LEU A 139 -2.21 -4.78 4.54
N VAL A 140 -1.36 -4.59 5.55
CA VAL A 140 -1.74 -4.06 6.86
C VAL A 140 -0.83 -2.88 7.21
N VAL A 141 -1.42 -1.77 7.66
CA VAL A 141 -0.68 -0.66 8.26
C VAL A 141 -1.18 -0.49 9.68
N ASN A 142 -0.29 -0.77 10.65
CA ASN A 142 -0.54 -0.54 12.06
C ASN A 142 -0.04 0.85 12.42
N VAL A 143 -0.93 1.74 12.81
CA VAL A 143 -0.65 3.15 13.12
C VAL A 143 -0.82 3.35 14.61
N GLN A 144 0.19 3.91 15.28
CA GLN A 144 0.11 4.23 16.69
C GLN A 144 -0.18 5.72 16.84
N ASN A 145 -1.36 6.03 17.41
CA ASN A 145 -1.72 7.35 17.86
C ASN A 145 -1.19 7.58 19.29
N THR A 146 -0.47 8.68 19.47
CA THR A 146 0.08 9.15 20.76
C THR A 146 -0.69 10.34 21.33
N GLY A 147 -1.77 10.76 20.67
CA GLY A 147 -2.71 11.79 21.09
C GLY A 147 -2.93 12.83 20.00
N ALA A 148 -4.03 13.57 20.08
CA ALA A 148 -4.51 14.46 19.03
C ALA A 148 -4.94 13.70 17.76
N ASP A 149 -5.12 14.44 16.65
CA ASP A 149 -5.63 13.89 15.39
C ASP A 149 -4.71 12.79 14.87
N ALA A 150 -5.31 11.72 14.33
CA ALA A 150 -4.58 10.61 13.75
C ALA A 150 -5.18 10.20 12.41
N SER A 151 -4.31 9.76 11.51
CA SER A 151 -4.70 9.24 10.21
C SER A 151 -3.54 8.53 9.53
N VAL A 152 -3.86 7.77 8.49
CA VAL A 152 -2.88 7.20 7.58
C VAL A 152 -3.28 7.46 6.15
N LYS A 153 -2.28 7.67 5.30
CA LYS A 153 -2.41 7.80 3.87
C LYS A 153 -1.38 6.92 3.20
N PHE A 154 -1.80 6.11 2.24
CA PHE A 154 -0.88 5.22 1.54
C PHE A 154 -1.28 4.92 0.10
N ARG A 155 -0.29 4.51 -0.70
CA ARG A 155 -0.45 3.96 -2.04
C ARG A 155 0.63 2.92 -2.31
N LEU A 156 0.23 1.77 -2.85
CA LEU A 156 1.11 0.74 -3.37
C LEU A 156 0.95 0.70 -4.89
N ASP A 157 2.02 1.00 -5.62
CA ASP A 157 2.10 0.81 -7.07
C ASP A 157 2.74 -0.55 -7.38
N VAL A 158 2.10 -1.35 -8.24
CA VAL A 158 2.54 -2.70 -8.59
C VAL A 158 2.55 -2.85 -10.10
N THR A 159 3.58 -3.50 -10.62
CA THR A 159 3.53 -4.12 -11.95
C THR A 159 3.63 -5.63 -11.86
N SER A 160 2.96 -6.34 -12.77
CA SER A 160 3.05 -7.80 -12.86
C SER A 160 3.04 -8.28 -14.31
N ASN A 161 3.62 -9.46 -14.53
CA ASN A 161 3.68 -10.11 -15.84
C ASN A 161 2.85 -11.39 -15.81
N ILE A 162 1.92 -11.52 -16.76
CA ILE A 162 1.15 -12.74 -17.01
C ILE A 162 1.84 -13.57 -18.11
#